data_AF-A0A2S5MTP7-F1
#
_entry.id   AF-A0A2S5MTP7-F1
#
_cell.length_a   1.000
_cell.length_b   1.000
_cell.length_c   1.000
_cell.angle_alpha   90.00
_cell.angle_beta   90.00
_cell.angle_gamma   90.00
#
_symmetry.space_group_name_H-M   'P 1'
#
loop_
_entity.id
_entity.type
_entity.pdbx_description
1 polymer ?
#
loop_
_entity_poly.entity_id
_entity_poly.type
_entity_poly.pdbx_seq_one_letter_code
_entity_poly.pdbx_strand_id
1 'polypeptide(L)'
;MTEADILSVRNELTDIVVSVVSVSFGMVSAYIVGLWLFLKRAPLVLRALSFIVFSFGLAFMGALTVGIHELLLGTERAWNKLGKTATEIPGFGSAPVPALGLTQYEAAACLGALAFLAIYVALFFLTFLYRWPED
;
A
#
# COMPACT_ATOMS: atom_id res chain seq x y z
N MET A 1 12.80 1.33 -26.66
CA MET A 1 12.86 0.72 -25.33
C MET A 1 13.14 -0.76 -25.54
N THR A 2 14.25 -1.22 -25.01
CA THR A 2 14.68 -2.62 -25.09
C THR A 2 14.01 -3.43 -23.98
N GLU A 3 14.06 -4.75 -24.08
CA GLU A 3 13.63 -5.66 -23.01
C GLU A 3 14.33 -5.36 -21.68
N ALA A 4 15.63 -5.08 -21.71
CA ALA A 4 16.42 -4.73 -20.53
C ALA A 4 15.93 -3.42 -19.88
N ASP A 5 15.56 -2.42 -20.68
CA ASP A 5 15.02 -1.16 -20.15
C ASP A 5 13.71 -1.40 -19.38
N ILE A 6 12.82 -2.28 -19.88
CA ILE A 6 11.54 -2.57 -19.23
C ILE A 6 11.77 -3.28 -17.90
N LEU A 7 12.66 -4.26 -17.89
CA LEU A 7 13.01 -5.02 -16.68
C LEU A 7 13.68 -4.14 -15.63
N SER A 8 14.53 -3.19 -16.04
CA SER A 8 15.13 -2.21 -15.13
C SER A 8 14.07 -1.33 -14.46
N VAL A 9 13.18 -0.74 -15.26
CA VAL A 9 12.06 0.08 -14.73
C VAL A 9 11.17 -0.76 -13.82
N ARG A 10 10.93 -2.03 -14.15
CA ARG A 10 10.14 -2.94 -13.31
C ARG A 10 10.77 -3.22 -11.96
N ASN A 11 12.10 -3.37 -11.92
CA ASN A 11 12.82 -3.56 -10.68
C ASN A 11 12.74 -2.29 -9.80
N GLU A 12 12.96 -1.12 -10.40
CA GLU A 12 12.82 0.17 -9.71
C GLU A 12 11.40 0.37 -9.15
N LEU A 13 10.36 0.06 -9.93
CA LEU A 13 8.97 0.15 -9.45
C LEU A 13 8.72 -0.82 -8.28
N THR A 14 9.32 -2.01 -8.30
CA THR A 14 9.20 -2.98 -7.20
C THR A 14 9.84 -2.45 -5.91
N ASP A 15 11.02 -1.83 -6.02
CA ASP A 15 11.67 -1.17 -4.87
C ASP A 15 10.82 -0.05 -4.28
N ILE A 16 10.17 0.74 -5.14
CA ILE A 16 9.23 1.79 -4.71
C ILE A 16 8.03 1.17 -3.97
N VAL A 17 7.43 0.08 -4.48
CA VAL A 17 6.33 -0.61 -3.80
C VAL A 17 6.75 -1.07 -2.40
N VAL A 18 7.92 -1.72 -2.29
CA VAL A 18 8.46 -2.18 -1.00
C VAL A 18 8.68 -1.00 -0.04
N SER A 19 9.20 0.11 -0.55
CA SER A 19 9.40 1.34 0.22
C SER A 19 8.08 1.91 0.77
N VAL A 20 7.04 2.03 -0.08
CA VAL A 20 5.71 2.51 0.34
C VAL A 20 5.13 1.62 1.44
N VAL A 21 5.24 0.30 1.29
CA VAL A 21 4.78 -0.66 2.31
C VAL A 21 5.55 -0.45 3.61
N SER A 22 6.88 -0.38 3.56
CA SER A 22 7.74 -0.20 4.74
C SER A 22 7.42 1.09 5.50
N VAL A 23 7.30 2.21 4.80
CA VAL A 23 6.98 3.51 5.42
C VAL A 23 5.58 3.48 6.03
N SER A 24 4.60 2.85 5.36
CA SER A 24 3.25 2.71 5.88
C SER A 24 3.21 1.90 7.19
N PHE A 25 3.97 0.79 7.26
CA PHE A 25 4.14 0.03 8.50
C PHE A 25 4.84 0.85 9.59
N GLY A 26 5.87 1.62 9.25
CA GLY A 26 6.53 2.53 10.19
C GLY A 26 5.56 3.57 10.78
N MET A 27 4.72 4.16 9.94
CA MET A 27 3.71 5.14 10.36
C MET A 27 2.63 4.53 11.26
N VAL A 28 2.11 3.35 10.91
CA VAL A 28 1.17 2.58 11.76
C VAL A 28 1.81 2.27 13.12
N SER A 29 3.06 1.80 13.11
CA SER A 29 3.77 1.43 14.35
C SER A 29 4.02 2.65 15.24
N ALA A 30 4.48 3.76 14.66
CA ALA A 30 4.66 5.02 15.38
C ALA A 30 3.34 5.53 15.97
N TYR A 31 2.23 5.39 15.24
CA TYR A 31 0.91 5.76 15.73
C TYR A 31 0.47 4.91 16.93
N ILE A 32 0.65 3.59 16.88
CA ILE A 32 0.34 2.69 17.99
C ILE A 32 1.13 3.07 19.25
N VAL A 33 2.44 3.31 19.10
CA VAL A 33 3.30 3.73 20.21
C VAL A 33 2.88 5.08 20.77
N GLY A 34 2.62 6.06 19.89
CA GLY A 34 2.12 7.38 20.30
C GLY A 34 0.77 7.30 21.01
N LEU A 35 -0.07 6.35 20.61
CA LEU A 35 -1.37 6.10 21.23
C LEU A 35 -1.22 5.53 22.64
N TRP A 36 -0.34 4.53 22.80
CA TRP A 36 -0.08 3.91 24.09
C TRP A 36 0.62 4.84 25.09
N LEU A 37 1.56 5.67 24.64
CA LEU A 37 2.33 6.57 25.52
C LEU A 37 1.56 7.85 25.87
N PHE A 38 0.95 8.50 24.88
CA PHE A 38 0.42 9.86 25.01
C PHE A 38 -1.09 9.94 24.80
N LEU A 39 -1.60 9.42 23.68
CA LEU A 39 -2.99 9.68 23.29
C LEU A 39 -4.01 9.00 24.20
N LYS A 40 -3.64 7.93 24.91
CA LYS A 40 -4.53 7.29 25.88
C LYS A 40 -5.00 8.23 27.01
N ARG A 41 -4.17 9.23 27.38
CA ARG A 41 -4.48 10.23 28.42
C ARG A 41 -4.81 11.62 27.86
N ALA A 42 -4.79 11.79 26.53
CA ALA A 42 -4.95 13.08 25.88
C ALA A 42 -6.42 13.49 25.74
N PRO A 43 -6.74 14.80 25.72
CA PRO A 43 -8.09 15.28 25.42
C PRO A 43 -8.51 14.89 24.01
N LEU A 44 -9.82 14.72 23.81
CA LEU A 44 -10.40 14.20 22.56
C LEU A 44 -9.96 14.97 21.31
N VAL A 45 -9.78 16.30 21.42
CA VAL A 45 -9.30 17.15 20.32
C VAL A 45 -7.92 16.73 19.84
N LEU A 46 -7.00 16.40 20.76
CA LEU A 46 -5.64 16.00 20.41
C LEU A 46 -5.63 14.62 19.74
N ARG A 47 -6.48 13.70 20.22
CA ARG A 47 -6.70 12.37 19.61
C ARG A 47 -7.22 12.51 18.18
N ALA A 48 -8.21 13.37 17.98
CA ALA A 48 -8.78 13.66 16.67
C ALA A 48 -7.74 14.24 15.70
N LEU A 49 -6.97 15.23 16.15
CA LEU A 49 -5.93 15.86 15.32
C LEU A 49 -4.86 14.85 14.90
N SER A 50 -4.34 14.05 15.84
CA SER A 50 -3.37 13.00 15.52
C SER A 50 -3.93 11.96 14.56
N PHE A 51 -5.19 11.55 14.73
CA PHE A 51 -5.84 10.59 13.84
C PHE A 51 -6.08 11.17 12.44
N ILE A 52 -6.40 12.47 12.33
CA ILE A 52 -6.53 13.17 11.04
C ILE A 52 -5.20 13.20 10.31
N VAL A 53 -4.11 13.57 10.99
CA VAL A 53 -2.76 13.57 10.39
C VAL A 53 -2.37 12.17 9.92
N PHE A 54 -2.63 11.15 10.75
CA PHE A 54 -2.41 9.76 10.38
C PHE A 54 -3.25 9.33 9.16
N SER A 55 -4.52 9.73 9.11
CA SER A 55 -5.43 9.46 7.98
C SER A 55 -4.91 10.10 6.69
N PHE A 56 -4.44 11.35 6.75
CA PHE A 56 -3.83 12.01 5.59
C PHE A 56 -2.54 11.32 5.15
N GLY A 57 -1.71 10.88 6.09
CA GLY A 57 -0.51 10.09 5.78
C GLY A 57 -0.85 8.79 5.05
N LEU A 58 -1.85 8.04 5.52
CA LEU A 58 -2.30 6.81 4.86
C LEU A 58 -2.93 7.09 3.50
N ALA A 59 -3.75 8.13 3.38
CA ALA A 59 -4.36 8.53 2.12
C ALA A 59 -3.29 8.92 1.08
N PHE A 60 -2.25 9.63 1.50
CA PHE A 60 -1.11 9.96 0.65
C PHE A 60 -0.38 8.70 0.16
N MET A 61 -0.12 7.74 1.04
CA MET A 61 0.49 6.46 0.65
C MET A 61 -0.40 5.67 -0.32
N GLY A 62 -1.72 5.65 -0.10
CA GLY A 62 -2.67 5.04 -1.02
C GLY A 62 -2.66 5.69 -2.40
N ALA A 63 -2.61 7.02 -2.47
CA ALA A 63 -2.49 7.75 -3.74
C ALA A 63 -1.18 7.42 -4.48
N LEU A 64 -0.06 7.29 -3.76
CA LEU A 64 1.21 6.84 -4.34
C LEU A 64 1.10 5.42 -4.90
N THR A 65 0.47 4.49 -4.17
CA THR A 65 0.24 3.12 -4.65
C THR A 65 -0.57 3.08 -5.94
N VAL A 66 -1.61 3.91 -6.06
CA VAL A 66 -2.40 4.03 -7.31
C VAL A 66 -1.53 4.54 -8.46
N GLY A 67 -0.70 5.57 -8.22
CA GLY A 67 0.23 6.09 -9.23
C GLY A 67 1.24 5.03 -9.70
N ILE A 68 1.78 4.24 -8.78
CA ILE A 68 2.70 3.13 -9.11
C ILE A 68 2.00 2.04 -9.91
N HIS A 69 0.74 1.72 -9.57
CA HIS A 69 -0.04 0.73 -10.31
C HIS A 69 -0.19 1.10 -11.79
N GLU A 70 -0.46 2.37 -12.10
CA GLU A 70 -0.52 2.85 -13.49
C GLU A 70 0.84 2.72 -14.22
N LEU A 71 1.95 2.96 -13.53
CA LEU A 71 3.30 2.74 -14.09
C LEU A 71 3.57 1.25 -14.35
N LEU A 72 3.14 0.36 -13.45
CA LEU A 72 3.22 -1.09 -13.64
C LEU A 72 2.39 -1.53 -14.87
N LEU A 73 1.16 -1.02 -15.02
CA LEU A 73 0.36 -1.28 -16.22
C LEU A 73 1.00 -0.71 -17.49
N GLY A 74 1.63 0.46 -17.41
CA GLY A 74 2.37 1.07 -18.51
C GLY A 74 3.52 0.20 -19.01
N THR A 75 4.30 -0.38 -18.10
CA THR A 75 5.40 -1.30 -18.45
C THR A 75 4.89 -2.61 -19.05
N GLU A 76 3.76 -3.14 -18.58
CA GLU A 76 3.10 -4.31 -19.19
C GLU A 76 2.65 -4.01 -20.64
N ARG A 77 2.03 -2.84 -20.87
CA ARG A 77 1.63 -2.42 -22.23
C ARG A 77 2.84 -2.23 -23.15
N ALA A 78 3.98 -1.77 -22.62
CA ALA A 78 5.22 -1.66 -23.36
C ALA A 78 5.82 -3.06 -23.67
N TRP A 79 5.74 -3.99 -22.72
CA TRP A 79 6.15 -5.38 -22.88
C TRP A 79 5.40 -6.06 -24.03
N ASN A 80 4.08 -5.92 -24.07
CA ASN A 80 3.25 -6.53 -25.11
C ASN A 80 3.49 -5.98 -26.52
N LYS A 81 4.23 -4.86 -26.66
CA LYS A 81 4.63 -4.30 -27.95
C LYS A 81 5.98 -4.84 -28.45
N LEU A 82 6.74 -5.55 -27.61
CA LEU A 82 7.97 -6.23 -28.03
C LEU A 82 7.59 -7.49 -28.81
N GLY A 83 7.79 -7.48 -30.13
CA GLY A 83 7.39 -8.59 -31.01
C GLY A 83 8.10 -9.92 -30.74
N LYS A 84 9.28 -9.90 -30.10
CA LYS A 84 9.98 -11.07 -29.56
C LYS A 84 10.70 -10.68 -28.27
N THR A 85 10.43 -11.42 -27.20
CA THR A 85 11.13 -11.34 -25.92
C THR A 85 12.15 -12.47 -25.84
N ALA A 86 13.36 -12.18 -25.35
CA ALA A 86 14.42 -13.16 -25.18
C ALA A 86 14.26 -13.97 -23.89
N THR A 87 13.57 -13.43 -22.89
CA THR A 87 13.40 -14.05 -21.57
C THR A 87 12.27 -15.08 -21.47
N GLU A 88 11.51 -15.30 -22.55
CA GLU A 88 10.31 -16.17 -22.58
C GLU A 88 9.26 -15.84 -21.49
N ILE A 89 9.39 -14.69 -20.80
CA ILE A 89 8.43 -14.26 -19.77
C ILE A 89 7.12 -13.88 -20.48
N PRO A 90 6.01 -14.58 -20.19
CA PRO A 90 4.74 -14.38 -20.89
C PRO A 90 4.07 -13.04 -20.54
N GLY A 91 4.44 -12.43 -19.43
CA GLY A 91 3.93 -11.14 -18.94
C GLY A 91 4.14 -11.02 -17.43
N PHE A 92 3.80 -9.87 -16.85
CA PHE A 92 4.08 -9.61 -15.43
C PHE A 92 2.88 -9.89 -14.50
N GLY A 93 1.93 -10.75 -14.87
CA GLY A 93 0.76 -11.07 -14.02
C GLY A 93 -0.53 -10.30 -14.39
N SER A 94 -0.62 -9.85 -15.64
CA SER A 94 -1.86 -9.36 -16.25
C SER A 94 -2.85 -10.48 -16.61
N ALA A 95 -2.41 -11.73 -16.57
CA ALA A 95 -3.29 -12.89 -16.74
C ALA A 95 -4.28 -13.01 -15.56
N PRO A 96 -5.55 -13.34 -15.83
CA PRO A 96 -6.55 -13.49 -14.78
C PRO A 96 -6.23 -14.71 -13.89
N VAL A 97 -6.34 -14.53 -12.58
CA VAL A 97 -6.24 -15.63 -11.61
C VAL A 97 -7.53 -16.46 -11.71
N PRO A 98 -7.45 -17.79 -11.98
CA PRO A 98 -8.61 -18.62 -12.28
C PRO A 98 -9.70 -18.64 -11.21
N ALA A 99 -9.36 -18.34 -9.96
CA ALA A 99 -10.28 -18.39 -8.82
C ALA A 99 -11.09 -17.09 -8.60
N LEU A 100 -10.64 -15.94 -9.12
CA LEU A 100 -11.22 -14.62 -8.80
C LEU A 100 -11.61 -13.81 -10.04
N GLY A 101 -11.14 -14.19 -11.24
CA GLY A 101 -11.33 -13.41 -12.47
C GLY A 101 -10.59 -12.06 -12.47
N LEU A 102 -9.82 -11.78 -11.41
CA LEU A 102 -8.98 -10.60 -11.24
C LEU A 102 -7.57 -10.88 -11.78
N THR A 103 -6.92 -9.84 -12.29
CA THR A 103 -5.47 -9.90 -12.55
C THR A 103 -4.70 -10.04 -11.23
N GLN A 104 -3.46 -10.52 -11.29
CA GLN A 104 -2.62 -10.64 -10.10
C GLN A 104 -2.38 -9.26 -9.45
N TYR A 105 -2.32 -8.19 -10.26
CA TYR A 105 -2.22 -6.82 -9.76
C TYR A 105 -3.44 -6.37 -8.97
N GLU A 106 -4.63 -6.61 -9.50
CA GLU A 106 -5.89 -6.22 -8.85
C GLU A 106 -6.10 -7.03 -7.57
N ALA A 107 -5.79 -8.33 -7.60
CA ALA A 107 -5.87 -9.18 -6.41
C ALA A 107 -4.92 -8.69 -5.30
N ALA A 108 -3.66 -8.37 -5.65
CA ALA A 108 -2.70 -7.83 -4.70
C ALA A 108 -3.10 -6.45 -4.16
N ALA A 109 -3.58 -5.55 -5.03
CA ALA A 109 -4.06 -4.24 -4.64
C ALA A 109 -5.29 -4.34 -3.70
N CYS A 110 -6.22 -5.24 -4.02
CA CYS A 110 -7.41 -5.48 -3.19
C CYS A 110 -7.03 -6.04 -1.80
N LEU A 111 -6.13 -7.03 -1.76
CA LEU A 111 -5.63 -7.58 -0.50
C LEU A 111 -4.93 -6.52 0.35
N GLY A 112 -4.08 -5.69 -0.27
CA GLY A 112 -3.42 -4.56 0.40
C GLY A 112 -4.43 -3.54 0.93
N ALA A 113 -5.41 -3.14 0.12
CA ALA A 113 -6.46 -2.20 0.51
C ALA A 113 -7.29 -2.73 1.69
N LEU A 114 -7.67 -4.01 1.66
CA LEU A 114 -8.39 -4.66 2.75
C LEU A 114 -7.57 -4.70 4.04
N ALA A 115 -6.28 -5.03 3.94
CA ALA A 115 -5.39 -5.06 5.11
C ALA A 115 -5.25 -3.66 5.74
N PHE A 116 -5.00 -2.63 4.95
CA PHE A 116 -4.88 -1.25 5.45
C PHE A 116 -6.20 -0.71 5.99
N LEU A 117 -7.34 -1.07 5.37
CA LEU A 117 -8.66 -0.71 5.88
C LEU A 117 -8.92 -1.36 7.24
N ALA A 118 -8.58 -2.65 7.40
CA ALA A 118 -8.72 -3.34 8.68
C ALA A 118 -7.86 -2.68 9.78
N ILE A 119 -6.61 -2.32 9.46
CA ILE A 119 -5.73 -1.58 10.39
C ILE A 119 -6.33 -0.22 10.73
N TYR A 120 -6.83 0.52 9.75
CA TYR A 120 -7.44 1.84 9.94
C TYR A 120 -8.64 1.77 10.89
N VAL A 121 -9.56 0.82 10.66
CA VAL A 121 -10.73 0.60 11.51
C VAL A 121 -10.33 0.18 12.93
N ALA A 122 -9.35 -0.71 13.07
CA ALA A 122 -8.83 -1.11 14.38
C ALA A 122 -8.24 0.08 15.15
N LEU A 123 -7.43 0.90 14.47
CA LEU A 123 -6.84 2.09 15.08
C LEU A 123 -7.90 3.14 15.42
N PHE A 124 -8.90 3.34 14.59
CA PHE A 124 -10.02 4.22 14.89
C PHE A 124 -10.73 3.79 16.19
N PHE A 125 -11.03 2.49 16.31
CA PHE A 125 -11.62 1.93 17.51
C PHE A 125 -10.73 2.16 18.75
N LEU A 126 -9.42 1.86 18.65
CA LEU A 126 -8.47 2.09 19.74
C LEU A 126 -8.31 3.57 20.10
N THR A 127 -8.49 4.46 19.13
CA THR A 127 -8.32 5.90 19.28
C THR A 127 -9.53 6.59 19.87
N PHE A 128 -10.74 6.11 19.68
CA PHE A 128 -11.94 6.83 20.17
C PHE A 128 -12.82 6.04 21.11
N LEU A 129 -12.91 4.72 20.92
CA LEU A 129 -13.90 3.88 21.60
C LEU A 129 -13.28 3.01 22.70
N TYR A 130 -12.02 2.61 22.52
CA TYR A 130 -11.34 1.77 23.50
C TYR A 130 -10.99 2.56 24.76
N ARG A 131 -11.47 2.06 25.90
CA ARG A 131 -11.13 2.57 27.23
C ARG A 131 -9.91 1.82 27.74
N TRP A 132 -8.76 2.49 27.71
CA TRP A 132 -7.51 1.92 28.19
C TRP A 132 -7.58 1.65 29.71
N PRO A 133 -7.11 0.49 30.20
CA PRO A 133 -6.98 0.23 31.63
C PRO A 133 -6.10 1.29 32.28
N GLU A 134 -6.57 1.82 33.41
CA GLU A 134 -5.79 2.70 34.27
C GLU A 134 -4.98 1.81 35.22
N ASP A 135 -3.72 1.55 34.89
CA ASP A 135 -2.72 1.08 35.86
C ASP A 135 -2.21 2.27 36.69
#